data_AF-A0A367LTY6-F1
#
_entry.id   AF-A0A367LTY6-F1
#
_cell.length_a   1.000
_cell.length_b   1.000
_cell.length_c   1.000
_cell.angle_alpha   90.00
_cell.angle_beta   90.00
_cell.angle_gamma   90.00
#
_symmetry.space_group_name_H-M   'P 1'
#
loop_
_entity.id
_entity.type
_entity.pdbx_description
1 polymer ?
#
loop_
_entity_poly.entity_id
_entity_poly.type
_entity_poly.pdbx_seq_one_letter_code
_entity_poly.pdbx_strand_id
1 'polypeptide(L)'
;KYSQRASAACVPVSGNCMAPVLPDGSTVGVDTSARTIKDGDMYAFDHDGQLRVKLLYRLPGGGLRIRSFNSDEHPDERYEPQEAAEH
;
A
#
# COMPACT_ATOMS: atom_id res chain seq x y z
N LYS A 1 -22.10 -21.86 11.28
CA LYS A 1 -20.85 -22.26 10.57
C LYS A 1 -20.04 -20.98 10.33
N TYR A 2 -19.19 -20.60 11.27
CA TYR A 2 -18.34 -19.41 11.12
C TYR A 2 -17.09 -19.83 10.34
N SER A 3 -17.00 -19.40 9.08
CA SER A 3 -15.81 -19.60 8.25
C SER A 3 -14.74 -18.64 8.75
N GLN A 4 -13.88 -19.13 9.64
CA GLN A 4 -12.72 -18.40 10.13
C GLN A 4 -11.71 -18.32 8.99
N ARG A 5 -11.72 -17.22 8.23
CA ARG A 5 -10.61 -16.87 7.34
C ARG A 5 -9.76 -15.84 8.08
N ALA A 6 -8.76 -16.32 8.80
CA ALA A 6 -7.71 -15.48 9.35
C ALA A 6 -6.79 -15.02 8.20
N SER A 7 -7.27 -14.09 7.38
CA SER A 7 -6.49 -13.42 6.33
C SER A 7 -5.89 -12.16 6.92
N ALA A 8 -5.00 -12.30 7.90
CA ALA A 8 -4.33 -11.17 8.54
C ALA A 8 -2.83 -11.43 8.64
N ALA A 9 -2.03 -10.39 8.40
CA ALA A 9 -0.58 -10.39 8.59
C ALA A 9 -0.16 -9.16 9.38
N CYS A 10 0.98 -9.24 10.07
CA CYS A 10 1.59 -8.08 10.74
C CYS A 10 2.83 -7.65 9.97
N VAL A 11 2.96 -6.34 9.73
CA VAL A 11 4.07 -5.76 8.98
C VAL A 11 4.74 -4.67 9.83
N PRO A 12 6.05 -4.78 10.12
CA PRO A 12 6.77 -3.68 10.75
C PRO A 12 6.91 -2.51 9.77
N VAL A 13 6.72 -1.30 10.26
CA VAL A 13 6.90 -0.07 9.47
C VAL A 13 8.32 0.43 9.68
N SER A 14 9.01 0.72 8.58
CA SER A 14 10.35 1.30 8.57
C SER A 14 10.39 2.59 7.76
N GLY A 15 11.06 3.60 8.27
CA GLY A 15 11.17 4.92 7.67
C GLY A 15 9.98 5.83 7.96
N ASN A 16 9.99 7.03 7.38
CA ASN A 16 9.03 8.09 7.69
C ASN A 16 8.05 8.41 6.55
N CYS A 17 8.00 7.60 5.49
CA CYS A 17 7.15 7.90 4.33
C CYS A 17 5.65 7.90 4.65
N MET A 18 5.24 7.20 5.71
CA MET A 18 3.85 7.16 6.18
C MET A 18 3.65 7.97 7.48
N ALA A 19 4.64 8.74 7.92
CA ALA A 19 4.53 9.56 9.12
C ALA A 19 3.56 10.75 8.90
N PRO A 20 2.85 11.21 9.95
CA PRO A 20 2.83 10.65 11.31
C PRO A 20 1.85 9.48 11.49
N VAL A 21 1.07 9.12 10.45
CA VAL A 21 -0.01 8.13 10.55
C VAL A 21 0.51 6.74 10.91
N LEU A 22 1.59 6.32 10.24
CA LEU A 22 2.36 5.14 10.61
C LEU A 22 3.78 5.59 10.99
N PRO A 23 4.05 5.75 12.29
CA PRO A 23 5.39 6.09 12.76
C PRO A 23 6.39 4.98 12.43
N ASP A 24 7.64 5.37 12.24
CA ASP A 24 8.77 4.44 12.16
C ASP A 24 8.80 3.52 13.41
N GLY A 25 9.09 2.23 13.19
CA GLY A 25 9.12 1.22 14.25
C GLY A 25 7.76 0.72 14.72
N SER A 26 6.64 1.26 14.20
CA SER A 26 5.30 0.73 14.49
C SER A 26 5.05 -0.61 13.76
N THR A 27 3.96 -1.30 14.11
CA THR A 27 3.52 -2.52 13.42
C THR A 27 2.08 -2.35 12.98
N VAL A 28 1.79 -2.69 11.72
CA VAL A 28 0.43 -2.64 11.17
C VAL A 28 -0.11 -4.03 10.94
N GLY A 29 -1.39 -4.23 11.31
CA GLY A 29 -2.16 -5.40 10.92
C GLY A 29 -2.78 -5.17 9.55
N VAL A 30 -2.59 -6.11 8.62
CA VAL A 30 -3.05 -6.03 7.24
C VAL A 30 -4.03 -7.16 6.98
N ASP A 31 -5.22 -6.82 6.48
CA ASP A 31 -6.15 -7.80 5.92
C ASP A 31 -5.67 -8.22 4.52
N THR A 32 -5.27 -9.48 4.38
CA THR A 32 -4.73 -10.05 3.13
C THR A 32 -5.83 -10.59 2.20
N SER A 33 -7.11 -10.48 2.60
CA SER A 33 -8.24 -10.92 1.77
C SER A 33 -8.69 -9.87 0.75
N ALA A 34 -8.36 -8.59 0.97
CA ALA A 34 -8.73 -7.51 0.09
C ALA A 34 -7.90 -7.54 -1.21
N ARG A 35 -8.59 -7.73 -2.36
CA ARG A 35 -7.95 -7.80 -3.69
C ARG A 35 -8.33 -6.68 -4.65
N THR A 36 -9.16 -5.75 -4.20
CA THR A 36 -9.60 -4.62 -5.00
C THR A 36 -9.12 -3.33 -4.36
N ILE A 37 -8.45 -2.51 -5.16
CA ILE A 37 -8.01 -1.18 -4.75
C ILE A 37 -9.23 -0.26 -4.69
N LYS A 38 -9.40 0.41 -3.55
CA LYS A 38 -10.27 1.56 -3.36
C LYS A 38 -9.38 2.79 -3.23
N ASP A 39 -9.70 3.82 -3.98
CA ASP A 39 -8.85 4.99 -4.08
C ASP A 39 -8.68 5.69 -2.73
N GLY A 40 -7.42 5.90 -2.34
CA GLY A 40 -7.05 6.56 -1.09
C GLY A 40 -7.03 5.65 0.14
N ASP A 41 -7.35 4.37 0.00
CA ASP A 41 -7.11 3.39 1.06
C ASP A 41 -5.63 3.03 1.15
N MET A 42 -5.22 2.54 2.32
CA MET A 42 -3.85 2.16 2.63
C MET A 42 -3.66 0.66 2.40
N TYR A 43 -2.59 0.32 1.68
CA TYR A 43 -2.28 -1.05 1.29
C TYR A 43 -0.85 -1.41 1.65
N ALA A 44 -0.65 -2.66 2.07
CA ALA A 44 0.66 -3.29 2.07
C ALA A 44 0.78 -4.17 0.82
N PHE A 45 1.83 -4.00 0.04
CA PHE A 45 2.06 -4.73 -1.20
C PHE A 45 3.56 -5.00 -1.41
N ASP A 46 3.86 -6.09 -2.10
CA ASP A 46 5.22 -6.36 -2.57
C ASP A 46 5.48 -5.57 -3.85
N HIS A 47 6.66 -4.98 -3.95
CA HIS A 47 7.09 -4.23 -5.12
C HIS A 47 8.58 -4.50 -5.29
N ASP A 48 8.91 -5.30 -6.29
CA ASP A 48 10.27 -5.77 -6.56
C ASP A 48 10.96 -6.37 -5.31
N GLY A 49 10.22 -7.21 -4.57
CA GLY A 49 10.70 -7.88 -3.36
C GLY A 49 10.78 -6.97 -2.13
N GLN A 50 10.27 -5.73 -2.23
CA GLN A 50 10.16 -4.81 -1.10
C GLN A 50 8.70 -4.72 -0.65
N LEU A 51 8.44 -5.07 0.61
CA LEU A 51 7.15 -4.86 1.23
C LEU A 51 6.97 -3.37 1.55
N ARG A 52 5.98 -2.73 0.94
CA ARG A 52 5.72 -1.29 1.07
C ARG A 52 4.31 -1.06 1.59
N VAL A 53 4.15 -0.04 2.43
CA VAL A 53 2.83 0.45 2.88
C VAL A 53 2.61 1.84 2.32
N LYS A 54 1.60 2.02 1.46
CA LYS A 54 1.29 3.29 0.77
C LYS A 54 -0.21 3.48 0.58
N LEU A 55 -0.60 4.69 0.22
CA LEU A 55 -1.93 4.99 -0.32
C LEU A 55 -1.95 4.67 -1.81
N LEU A 56 -2.96 3.94 -2.27
CA LEU A 56 -3.09 3.59 -3.69
C LEU A 56 -4.29 4.30 -4.33
N TYR A 57 -4.11 4.77 -5.55
CA TYR A 57 -5.17 5.39 -6.36
C TYR A 57 -5.13 4.83 -7.78
N ARG A 58 -6.26 4.37 -8.29
CA ARG A 58 -6.42 4.07 -9.71
C ARG A 58 -6.50 5.38 -10.49
N LEU A 59 -5.71 5.48 -11.54
CA LEU A 59 -5.76 6.59 -12.47
C LEU A 59 -6.65 6.24 -13.67
N PRO A 60 -7.29 7.24 -14.32
CA PRO A 60 -7.96 7.02 -15.59
C PRO A 60 -7.05 6.33 -16.60
N GLY A 61 -7.61 5.41 -17.39
CA GLY A 61 -6.84 4.62 -18.35
C GLY A 61 -6.18 3.37 -17.75
N GLY A 62 -6.26 3.15 -16.43
CA GLY A 62 -5.76 1.94 -15.78
C GLY A 62 -4.42 2.10 -15.06
N GLY A 63 -3.87 3.32 -15.01
CA GLY A 63 -2.65 3.61 -14.28
C GLY A 63 -2.81 3.49 -12.75
N LEU A 64 -1.70 3.57 -12.05
CA LEU A 64 -1.65 3.49 -10.59
C LEU A 64 -0.81 4.65 -10.05
N ARG A 65 -1.34 5.37 -9.07
CA ARG A 65 -0.56 6.33 -8.27
C ARG A 65 -0.33 5.75 -6.89
N ILE A 66 0.94 5.67 -6.53
CA ILE A 66 1.41 5.23 -5.22
C ILE A 66 1.84 6.49 -4.46
N ARG A 67 1.18 6.73 -3.32
CA ARG A 67 1.36 7.96 -2.55
C ARG A 67 1.80 7.67 -1.13
N SER A 68 2.82 8.39 -0.69
CA SER A 68 3.24 8.49 0.71
C SER A 68 2.32 9.42 1.48
N PHE A 69 2.08 9.18 2.76
CA PHE A 69 1.39 10.18 3.60
C PHE A 69 2.26 11.42 3.80
N ASN A 70 3.57 11.21 4.03
CA ASN A 70 4.58 12.25 4.05
C ASN A 70 5.04 12.58 2.61
N SER A 71 4.13 13.13 1.80
CA SER A 71 4.38 13.39 0.37
C SER A 71 5.37 14.53 0.11
N ASP A 72 5.61 15.41 1.09
CA ASP A 72 6.53 16.54 0.96
C ASP A 72 7.98 16.06 0.89
N GLU A 73 8.32 14.99 1.62
CA GLU A 73 9.64 14.35 1.57
C GLU A 73 9.70 13.14 0.62
N HIS A 74 8.55 12.50 0.37
CA HIS A 74 8.43 11.29 -0.46
C HIS A 74 7.39 11.50 -1.55
N PRO A 75 7.77 12.13 -2.68
CA PRO A 75 6.86 12.43 -3.78
C PRO A 75 6.14 11.21 -4.34
N ASP A 76 5.01 11.44 -5.00
CA ASP A 76 4.21 10.35 -5.55
C ASP A 76 4.90 9.65 -6.73
N GLU A 77 4.71 8.35 -6.78
CA GLU A 77 5.06 7.53 -7.94
C GLU A 77 3.80 7.33 -8.80
N ARG A 78 3.98 7.37 -10.12
CA ARG A 78 2.91 7.15 -11.10
C ARG A 78 3.37 6.09 -12.08
N TYR A 79 2.51 5.10 -12.27
CA TYR A 79 2.71 3.99 -13.19
C TYR A 79 1.63 4.04 -14.26
N GLU A 80 2.06 3.92 -15.51
CA GLU A 80 1.16 3.74 -16.63
C GLU A 80 0.52 2.34 -16.59
N PRO A 81 -0.59 2.09 -17.31
CA PRO A 81 -1.34 0.83 -17.19
C PRO A 81 -0.51 -0.42 -17.45
N GLN A 82 0.50 -0.31 -18.31
CA GLN A 82 1.37 -1.42 -18.69
C GLN A 82 2.34 -1.77 -17.56
N GLU A 83 2.92 -0.76 -16.93
CA GLU A 83 3.84 -0.93 -15.78
C GLU A 83 3.08 -1.39 -14.53
N ALA A 84 1.89 -0.83 -14.29
CA ALA A 84 1.04 -1.20 -13.15
C ALA A 84 0.48 -2.64 -13.23
N ALA A 85 0.65 -3.33 -14.35
CA ALA A 85 0.26 -4.73 -14.53
C ALA A 85 1.44 -5.71 -14.37
N GLU A 86 2.68 -5.20 -14.39
CA GLU A 86 3.90 -6.00 -14.29
C GLU A 86 4.32 -6.24 -12.82
N HIS A 87 3.79 -5.42 -11.90
CA HIS A 87 4.01 -5.48 -10.45
C HIS A 87 2.69 -5.71 -9.71
#